data_AF-A0A0P0FQ25-F1
#
_entry.id   AF-A0A0P0FQ25-F1
#
_cell.length_a   1.000
_cell.length_b   1.000
_cell.length_c   1.000
_cell.angle_alpha   90.00
_cell.angle_beta   90.00
_cell.angle_gamma   90.00
#
_symmetry.space_group_name_H-M   'P 1'
#
loop_
_entity.id
_entity.type
_entity.pdbx_description
1 polymer ?
#
loop_
_entity_poly.entity_id
_entity_poly.type
_entity_poly.pdbx_seq_one_letter_code
_entity_poly.pdbx_strand_id
1 'polypeptide(L)'
;MKRFAAHYLLLPDVGFIRQQVVEIADEGYVRDVFPLTEEIESVEWMPGLIALLPVNEIKNTEMFSKNISVFQFNFPIVSDQTSQCFKEALAASEKRGEVLFPYLFYPFDFTSMQPVAGTRHRLLR
;
A
#
# COMPACT_ATOMS: atom_id res chain seq x y z
N MET A 1 -13.88 11.11 0.21
CA MET A 1 -12.99 10.17 -0.50
C MET A 1 -11.72 10.88 -0.93
N LYS A 2 -10.55 10.30 -0.66
CA LYS A 2 -9.25 10.81 -1.14
C LYS A 2 -8.54 9.75 -1.96
N ARG A 3 -7.70 10.18 -2.89
CA ARG A 3 -7.00 9.29 -3.82
C ARG A 3 -5.52 9.57 -3.78
N PHE A 4 -4.74 8.52 -3.62
CA PHE A 4 -3.29 8.60 -3.58
C PHE A 4 -2.70 7.61 -4.57
N ALA A 5 -1.59 7.99 -5.20
CA ALA A 5 -0.75 7.09 -5.96
C ALA A 5 0.70 7.21 -5.50
N ALA A 6 1.47 6.15 -5.69
CA ALA A 6 2.90 6.16 -5.39
C ALA A 6 3.66 5.34 -6.43
N HIS A 7 4.96 5.18 -6.24
CA HIS A 7 5.79 4.42 -7.18
C HIS A 7 5.35 2.95 -7.22
N TYR A 8 5.01 2.42 -6.04
CA TYR A 8 4.49 1.09 -5.85
C TYR A 8 3.38 1.08 -4.81
N LEU A 9 2.52 0.07 -4.94
CA LEU A 9 1.58 -0.38 -3.94
C LEU A 9 1.98 -1.79 -3.49
N LEU A 10 1.95 -2.07 -2.19
CA LEU A 10 2.11 -3.40 -1.61
C LEU A 10 0.80 -3.84 -0.97
N LEU A 11 0.31 -5.01 -1.36
CA LEU A 11 -0.71 -5.76 -0.63
C LEU A 11 -0.10 -7.13 -0.28
N PRO A 12 0.12 -7.47 1.01
CA PRO A 12 0.88 -8.68 1.37
C PRO A 12 0.32 -9.99 0.79
N ASP A 13 -1.01 -10.08 0.65
CA ASP A 13 -1.70 -11.23 0.05
C ASP A 13 -1.42 -11.39 -1.46
N VAL A 14 -0.84 -10.38 -2.13
CA VAL A 14 -0.61 -10.36 -3.59
C VAL A 14 0.84 -10.06 -3.94
N GLY A 15 1.39 -8.95 -3.45
CA GLY A 15 2.75 -8.48 -3.70
C GLY A 15 2.81 -7.00 -4.07
N PHE A 16 3.82 -6.62 -4.84
CA PHE A 16 4.05 -5.24 -5.29
C PHE A 16 3.47 -5.00 -6.68
N ILE A 17 2.80 -3.87 -6.89
CA ILE A 17 2.27 -3.45 -8.19
C ILE A 17 2.58 -1.96 -8.43
N ARG A 18 2.78 -1.58 -9.70
CA ARG A 18 3.00 -0.18 -10.09
C ARG A 18 1.70 0.46 -10.55
N GLN A 19 1.73 1.79 -10.71
CA GLN A 19 0.68 2.56 -11.36
C GLN A 19 -0.72 2.24 -10.84
N GLN A 20 -0.88 2.13 -9.51
CA GLN A 20 -2.18 1.98 -8.88
C GLN A 20 -2.52 3.24 -8.08
N VAL A 21 -3.79 3.58 -8.11
CA VAL A 21 -4.44 4.53 -7.22
C VAL A 21 -5.07 3.76 -6.08
N VAL A 22 -4.87 4.24 -4.87
CA VAL A 22 -5.58 3.80 -3.67
C VAL A 22 -6.64 4.85 -3.36
N GLU A 23 -7.90 4.44 -3.37
CA GLU A 23 -9.01 5.26 -2.89
C GLU A 23 -9.26 4.98 -1.41
N ILE A 24 -9.36 6.05 -0.62
CA ILE A 24 -9.52 6.01 0.83
C ILE A 24 -10.90 6.54 1.20
N ALA A 25 -11.60 5.78 2.05
CA ALA A 25 -12.88 6.16 2.65
C ALA A 25 -12.71 7.32 3.64
N ASP A 26 -13.81 7.98 4.02
CA ASP A 26 -13.72 9.15 4.93
C ASP A 26 -13.24 8.74 6.34
N GLU A 27 -13.40 7.46 6.69
CA GLU A 27 -12.92 6.83 7.91
C GLU A 27 -11.42 6.46 7.85
N GLY A 28 -10.76 6.62 6.70
CA GLY A 28 -9.32 6.45 6.51
C GLY A 28 -8.84 5.06 6.08
N TYR A 29 -9.75 4.10 5.87
CA TYR A 29 -9.40 2.78 5.35
C TYR A 29 -9.47 2.72 3.82
N VAL A 30 -8.82 1.72 3.23
CA VAL A 30 -8.81 1.50 1.77
C VAL A 30 -10.19 1.07 1.30
N ARG A 31 -10.75 1.81 0.34
CA ARG A 31 -12.03 1.52 -0.30
C ARG A 31 -11.88 0.77 -1.62
N ASP A 32 -10.94 1.19 -2.45
CA ASP A 32 -10.70 0.58 -3.76
C ASP A 32 -9.25 0.77 -4.21
N VAL A 33 -8.83 -0.08 -5.14
CA VAL A 33 -7.54 -0.01 -5.83
C VAL A 33 -7.79 -0.18 -7.32
N PHE A 34 -7.30 0.77 -8.12
CA PHE A 34 -7.45 0.72 -9.57
C PHE A 34 -6.27 1.34 -10.30
N PRO A 35 -6.04 0.99 -11.58
CA PRO A 35 -4.92 1.53 -12.35
C PRO A 35 -4.96 3.06 -12.45
N LEU A 36 -3.79 3.69 -12.33
CA LEU A 36 -3.58 5.10 -12.57
C LEU A 36 -3.63 5.36 -14.08
N THR A 37 -4.82 5.69 -14.58
CA THR A 37 -5.04 6.19 -15.94
C THR A 37 -5.02 7.72 -15.95
N GLU A 38 -4.82 8.33 -17.13
CA GLU A 38 -4.63 9.78 -17.28
C GLU A 38 -5.87 10.63 -16.93
N GLU A 39 -7.04 10.02 -16.67
CA GLU A 39 -8.33 10.71 -16.50
C GLU A 39 -8.88 10.69 -15.06
N ILE A 40 -8.03 10.63 -14.03
CA ILE A 40 -8.51 10.59 -12.65
C ILE A 40 -8.24 11.93 -11.97
N GLU A 41 -9.28 12.77 -11.90
CA GLU A 41 -9.23 14.02 -11.17
C GLU A 41 -8.90 13.77 -9.69
N SER A 42 -8.06 14.66 -9.12
CA SER A 42 -7.75 14.74 -7.68
C SER A 42 -6.96 13.57 -7.07
N VAL A 43 -6.06 12.92 -7.81
CA VAL A 43 -5.09 11.96 -7.25
C VAL A 43 -3.83 12.70 -6.75
N GLU A 44 -3.47 12.49 -5.48
CA GLU A 44 -2.24 13.03 -4.90
C GLU A 44 -1.07 12.04 -5.05
N TRP A 45 0.02 12.48 -5.70
CA TRP A 45 1.21 11.64 -5.89
C TRP A 45 2.14 11.68 -4.68
N MET A 46 2.46 10.50 -4.15
CA MET A 46 3.36 10.30 -3.01
C MET A 46 4.69 9.69 -3.46
N PRO A 47 5.84 10.22 -2.98
CA PRO A 47 7.11 9.55 -3.20
C PRO A 47 7.23 8.33 -2.25
N GLY A 48 7.63 7.18 -2.79
CA GLY A 48 7.79 5.95 -1.99
C GLY A 48 6.83 4.82 -2.33
N LEU A 49 6.55 3.98 -1.34
CA LEU A 49 5.67 2.82 -1.41
C LEU A 49 4.44 3.05 -0.53
N ILE A 50 3.24 2.77 -1.04
CA ILE A 50 2.05 2.64 -0.18
C ILE A 50 1.87 1.16 0.14
N ALA A 51 1.78 0.78 1.42
CA ALA A 51 1.44 -0.57 1.83
C ALA A 51 0.03 -0.60 2.44
N LEU A 52 -0.78 -1.57 2.02
CA LEU A 52 -2.12 -1.80 2.54
C LEU A 52 -2.06 -2.83 3.66
N LEU A 53 -2.14 -2.36 4.90
CA LEU A 53 -1.87 -3.17 6.09
C LEU A 53 -3.00 -3.03 7.11
N PRO A 54 -3.37 -4.10 7.83
CA PRO A 54 -4.26 -3.98 8.96
C PRO A 54 -3.58 -3.21 10.10
N VAL A 55 -4.36 -2.57 10.97
CA VAL A 55 -3.86 -1.75 12.10
C VAL A 55 -2.85 -2.49 12.98
N ASN A 56 -3.03 -3.80 13.14
CA ASN A 56 -2.22 -4.62 14.05
C ASN A 56 -0.78 -4.82 13.56
N GLU A 57 -0.51 -4.69 12.26
CA GLU A 57 0.85 -4.81 11.73
C GLU A 57 1.74 -3.59 12.02
N ILE A 58 1.13 -2.43 12.24
CA ILE A 58 1.87 -1.17 12.45
C ILE A 58 2.05 -0.86 13.92
N LYS A 59 1.10 -1.25 14.79
CA LYS A 59 1.17 -1.02 16.25
C LYS A 59 2.44 -1.61 16.90
N ASN A 60 3.03 -2.64 16.31
CA ASN A 60 4.28 -3.23 16.80
C ASN A 60 5.55 -2.46 16.35
N THR A 61 5.40 -1.37 15.59
CA THR A 61 6.49 -0.74 14.84
C THR A 61 6.63 0.77 15.09
N GLU A 62 6.01 1.32 16.14
CA GLU A 62 6.07 2.75 16.47
C GLU A 62 7.49 3.33 16.68
N MET A 63 8.55 2.51 16.64
CA MET A 63 9.90 2.98 16.93
C MET A 63 10.93 2.80 15.79
N PHE A 64 10.82 1.83 14.87
CA PHE A 64 11.82 1.63 13.81
C PHE A 64 11.27 0.90 12.58
N SER A 65 11.34 1.55 11.41
CA SER A 65 10.88 1.03 10.10
C SER A 65 11.46 -0.32 9.66
N LYS A 66 12.56 -0.77 10.28
CA LYS A 66 13.19 -2.07 9.97
C LYS A 66 12.46 -3.28 10.56
N ASN A 67 11.48 -3.07 11.45
CA ASN A 67 10.80 -4.15 12.18
C ASN A 67 9.34 -4.38 11.76
N ILE A 68 8.89 -3.84 10.61
CA ILE A 68 7.59 -4.26 10.09
C ILE A 68 7.76 -5.64 9.48
N SER A 69 7.10 -6.63 10.09
CA SER A 69 7.14 -8.04 9.69
C SER A 69 6.92 -8.24 8.20
N VAL A 70 6.11 -7.40 7.57
CA VAL A 70 5.81 -7.46 6.15
C VAL A 70 7.09 -7.46 5.28
N PHE A 71 8.08 -6.63 5.57
CA PHE A 71 9.27 -6.50 4.72
C PHE A 71 10.32 -7.61 4.94
N GLN A 72 10.09 -8.53 5.88
CA GLN A 72 10.91 -9.72 6.05
C GLN A 72 10.67 -10.77 4.96
N PHE A 73 9.57 -10.63 4.21
CA PHE A 73 9.21 -11.53 3.13
C PHE A 73 9.61 -10.97 1.76
N ASN A 74 10.01 -11.86 0.86
CA ASN A 74 10.23 -11.53 -0.54
C ASN A 74 8.90 -11.63 -1.29
N PHE A 75 8.26 -10.51 -1.57
CA PHE A 75 7.03 -10.48 -2.38
C PHE A 75 7.33 -10.38 -3.88
N PRO A 76 6.49 -10.98 -4.73
CA PRO A 76 6.60 -10.80 -6.17
C PRO A 76 6.26 -9.37 -6.58
N ILE A 77 6.87 -8.89 -7.67
CA ILE A 77 6.39 -7.72 -8.40
C ILE A 77 5.45 -8.24 -9.48
N VAL A 78 4.17 -7.86 -9.41
CA VAL A 78 3.14 -8.25 -10.36
C VAL A 78 2.94 -7.19 -11.44
N SER A 79 2.43 -7.62 -12.60
CA SER A 79 2.19 -6.76 -13.76
C SER A 79 0.88 -5.97 -13.61
N ASP A 80 0.77 -4.82 -14.25
CA ASP A 80 -0.41 -3.94 -14.14
C ASP A 80 -1.72 -4.60 -14.64
N GLN A 81 -1.60 -5.65 -15.47
CA GLN A 81 -2.72 -6.49 -15.91
C GLN A 81 -3.35 -7.31 -14.76
N THR A 82 -2.72 -7.40 -13.60
CA THR A 82 -3.21 -8.17 -12.44
C THR A 82 -3.89 -7.30 -11.38
N SER A 83 -4.31 -6.07 -11.70
CA SER A 83 -5.10 -5.20 -10.80
C SER A 83 -6.36 -5.89 -10.26
N GLN A 84 -6.93 -6.83 -11.03
CA GLN A 84 -8.06 -7.65 -10.61
C GLN A 84 -7.75 -8.49 -9.35
N CYS A 85 -6.53 -9.02 -9.22
CA CYS A 85 -6.12 -9.81 -8.06
C CYS A 85 -6.05 -8.94 -6.77
N PHE A 86 -5.67 -7.66 -6.89
CA PHE A 86 -5.71 -6.72 -5.78
C PHE A 86 -7.14 -6.45 -5.29
N LYS A 87 -8.08 -6.27 -6.22
CA LYS A 87 -9.51 -6.09 -5.89
C LYS A 87 -10.09 -7.33 -5.19
N GLU A 88 -9.74 -8.52 -5.67
CA GLU A 88 -10.17 -9.78 -5.08
C GLU A 88 -9.60 -9.98 -3.67
N ALA A 89 -8.31 -9.69 -3.47
CA ALA A 89 -7.67 -9.77 -2.17
C ALA A 89 -8.23 -8.73 -1.19
N LEU A 90 -8.49 -7.50 -1.64
CA LEU A 90 -9.15 -6.47 -0.82
C LEU A 90 -10.56 -6.92 -0.39
N ALA A 91 -11.38 -7.40 -1.33
CA ALA A 91 -12.71 -7.93 -1.03
C ALA A 91 -12.67 -9.18 -0.13
N ALA A 92 -11.63 -10.01 -0.26
CA ALA A 92 -11.42 -11.15 0.63
C ALA A 92 -11.08 -10.71 2.06
N SER A 93 -10.24 -9.68 2.22
CA SER A 93 -9.92 -9.07 3.52
C SER A 93 -11.17 -8.48 4.18
N GLU A 94 -12.00 -7.74 3.44
CA GLU A 94 -13.29 -7.23 3.94
C GLU A 94 -14.24 -8.34 4.40
N LYS A 95 -14.34 -9.44 3.64
CA LYS A 95 -15.15 -10.61 4.04
C LYS A 95 -14.65 -11.29 5.32
N ARG A 96 -13.35 -11.20 5.62
CA ARG A 96 -12.76 -11.67 6.88
C ARG A 96 -12.96 -10.68 8.03
N GLY A 97 -13.52 -9.50 7.77
CA GLY A 97 -13.64 -8.42 8.76
C GLY A 97 -12.32 -7.70 9.01
N GLU A 98 -11.33 -7.85 8.11
CA GLU A 98 -10.05 -7.19 8.17
C GLU A 98 -10.12 -5.87 7.40
N VAL A 99 -9.89 -4.77 8.11
CA VAL A 99 -9.87 -3.43 7.51
C VAL A 99 -8.41 -3.04 7.24
N LEU A 100 -8.11 -2.73 5.98
CA LEU A 100 -6.78 -2.33 5.54
C LEU A 100 -6.64 -0.80 5.52
N PHE A 101 -5.47 -0.33 5.97
CA PHE A 101 -5.12 1.08 6.01
C PHE A 101 -3.89 1.34 5.13
N PRO A 102 -3.85 2.46 4.42
CA PRO A 102 -2.74 2.79 3.52
C PRO A 102 -1.63 3.52 4.26
N TYR A 103 -0.46 2.88 4.37
CA TYR A 103 0.73 3.47 4.98
C TYR A 103 1.77 3.81 3.92
N LEU A 104 2.16 5.08 3.87
CA LEU A 104 3.24 5.55 3.02
C LEU A 104 4.60 5.29 3.67
N PHE A 105 5.50 4.62 2.96
CA PHE A 105 6.89 4.38 3.32
C PHE A 105 7.82 5.25 2.47
N TYR A 106 8.59 6.12 3.12
CA TYR A 106 9.56 6.99 2.45
C TYR A 106 10.72 7.39 3.37
N PRO A 107 11.98 7.44 2.88
CA PRO A 107 12.46 6.94 1.58
C PRO A 107 12.33 5.42 1.43
N PHE A 108 12.41 4.89 0.21
CA PHE A 108 12.30 3.45 -0.09
C PHE A 108 13.27 3.06 -1.21
N ASP A 109 13.91 1.89 -1.11
CA ASP A 109 14.80 1.38 -2.16
C ASP A 109 14.02 0.49 -3.13
N PHE A 110 13.79 1.02 -4.34
CA PHE A 110 13.06 0.33 -5.40
C PHE A 110 13.88 -0.73 -6.14
N THR A 111 15.19 -0.79 -5.93
CA THR A 111 16.04 -1.85 -6.50
C THR A 111 15.96 -3.10 -5.64
N SER A 112 16.10 -2.97 -4.32
CA SER A 112 15.98 -4.10 -3.39
C SER A 112 14.53 -4.39 -2.96
N MET A 113 13.59 -3.49 -3.24
CA MET A 113 12.21 -3.53 -2.75
C MET A 113 12.12 -3.57 -1.23
N GLN A 114 12.97 -2.78 -0.55
CA GLN A 114 13.11 -2.78 0.91
C GLN A 114 13.16 -1.35 1.50
N PRO A 115 12.72 -1.17 2.76
CA PRO A 115 13.00 0.03 3.54
C PRO A 115 14.51 0.24 3.72
N VAL A 116 14.94 1.49 3.74
CA VAL A 116 16.33 1.91 3.97
C VAL A 116 16.51 2.54 5.35
N ALA A 117 17.76 2.81 5.72
CA ALA A 117 18.05 3.61 6.91
C ALA A 117 17.34 4.97 6.81
N GLY A 118 16.51 5.28 7.81
CA GLY A 118 15.73 6.53 7.84
C GLY A 118 14.36 6.46 7.16
N THR A 119 13.95 5.32 6.58
CA THR A 119 12.56 5.12 6.15
C THR A 119 11.62 5.41 7.30
N ARG A 120 10.60 6.22 7.06
CA ARG A 120 9.48 6.47 7.98
C ARG A 120 8.21 5.96 7.33
N HIS A 121 7.23 5.65 8.17
CA HIS A 121 5.88 5.37 7.71
C HIS A 121 4.87 6.42 8.21
N ARG A 122 3.86 6.70 7.40
CA ARG A 122 2.76 7.61 7.75
C ARG A 122 1.45 7.05 7.21
N LEU A 123 0.42 7.01 8.04
CA LEU A 123 -0.94 6.70 7.59
C LEU A 123 -1.45 7.82 6.66
N LEU A 124 -1.92 7.45 5.47
CA LEU A 124 -2.60 8.38 4.56
C LEU A 124 -4.06 8.54 4.98
N ARG A 125 -4.56 9.78 4.95
CA ARG A 125 -5.89 10.16 5.42
C ARG A 125 -6.47 11.30 4.63
#